data_AF-A0A060BMZ7-F1
#
_entry.id   AF-A0A060BMZ7-F1
#
_cell.length_a   1.000
_cell.length_b   1.000
_cell.length_c   1.000
_cell.angle_alpha   90.00
_cell.angle_beta   90.00
_cell.angle_gamma   90.00
#
_symmetry.space_group_name_H-M   'P 1'
#
loop_
_entity.id
_entity.type
_entity.pdbx_description
1 polymer ?
#
loop_
_entity_poly.entity_id
_entity_poly.type
_entity_poly.pdbx_seq_one_letter_code
_entity_poly.pdbx_strand_id
1 'polypeptide(L)'
;DWKAVYYNPISMGTRCHQLASYIVHDSPFTMLCDAPTNYQEEQECTDFIVSIPVECDETRILQGELGKYIVTARRNETDWYLGGLTNWDERDIELTFPFLEQGERYTGTLFTDGINADKQAEDY
;
A
#
# COMPACT_ATOMS: atom_id res chain seq x y z
N ASP A 1 3.73 -20.86 -14.68
CA ASP A 1 2.73 -21.13 -15.71
C ASP A 1 2.06 -19.80 -16.05
N TRP A 2 2.41 -19.19 -17.18
CA TRP A 2 1.94 -17.84 -17.53
C TRP A 2 0.58 -17.93 -18.22
N LYS A 3 -0.41 -17.19 -17.72
CA LYS A 3 -1.74 -17.10 -18.33
C LYS A 3 -1.91 -15.73 -18.99
N ALA A 4 -2.20 -15.73 -20.28
CA ALA A 4 -2.50 -14.51 -21.01
C ALA A 4 -3.89 -13.99 -20.61
N VAL A 5 -3.97 -12.71 -20.26
CA VAL A 5 -5.23 -11.98 -20.11
C VAL A 5 -5.31 -10.99 -21.28
N TYR A 6 -6.29 -11.19 -22.17
CA TYR A 6 -6.43 -10.44 -23.41
C TYR A 6 -7.45 -9.30 -23.34
N TYR A 7 -8.19 -9.21 -22.24
CA TYR A 7 -9.42 -8.39 -22.17
C TYR A 7 -9.22 -7.15 -21.29
N ASN A 8 -8.53 -7.30 -20.16
CA ASN A 8 -8.26 -6.21 -19.22
C ASN A 8 -6.76 -6.15 -18.93
N PRO A 9 -6.16 -4.94 -18.84
CA PRO A 9 -4.82 -4.79 -18.31
C PRO A 9 -4.81 -5.23 -16.84
N ILE A 10 -3.75 -5.93 -16.43
CA ILE A 10 -3.57 -6.39 -15.05
C ILE A 10 -2.23 -5.91 -14.53
N SER A 11 -2.19 -5.64 -13.23
CA SER A 11 -0.93 -5.47 -12.51
C SER A 11 -0.44 -6.82 -11.97
N MET A 12 0.86 -6.95 -11.79
CA MET A 12 1.45 -8.09 -11.10
C MET A 12 1.53 -7.79 -9.60
N GLY A 13 1.14 -8.75 -8.76
CA GLY A 13 1.06 -8.60 -7.30
C GLY A 13 -0.38 -8.63 -6.81
N THR A 14 -0.61 -8.09 -5.61
CA THR A 14 -1.90 -8.10 -4.92
C THR A 14 -2.55 -6.72 -4.90
N ARG A 15 -3.81 -6.65 -4.43
CA ARG A 15 -4.52 -5.39 -4.20
C ARG A 15 -3.76 -4.50 -3.23
N CYS A 16 -3.33 -5.04 -2.08
CA CYS A 16 -2.58 -4.26 -1.09
C CYS A 16 -1.21 -3.83 -1.61
N HIS A 17 -0.58 -4.59 -2.51
CA HIS A 17 0.64 -4.15 -3.19
C HIS A 17 0.41 -2.87 -4.02
N GLN A 18 -0.72 -2.76 -4.73
CA GLN A 18 -1.05 -1.54 -5.46
C GLN A 18 -1.34 -0.36 -4.52
N LEU A 19 -2.08 -0.59 -3.42
CA LEU A 19 -2.35 0.44 -2.41
C LEU A 19 -1.07 0.95 -1.75
N ALA A 20 -0.19 0.03 -1.33
CA ALA A 20 1.08 0.38 -0.70
C ALA A 20 2.03 1.15 -1.65
N SER A 21 1.90 0.96 -2.96
CA SER A 21 2.70 1.69 -3.96
C SER A 21 2.48 3.20 -3.91
N TYR A 22 1.28 3.66 -3.52
CA TYR A 22 0.99 5.10 -3.33
C TYR A 22 1.79 5.72 -2.18
N ILE A 23 2.25 4.91 -1.22
CA ILE A 23 3.04 5.37 -0.07
C ILE A 23 4.54 5.12 -0.32
N VAL A 24 4.90 4.00 -0.94
CA VAL A 24 6.31 3.68 -1.17
C VAL A 24 6.91 4.56 -2.28
N HIS A 25 6.19 4.76 -3.38
CA HIS A 25 6.69 5.59 -4.48
C HIS A 25 6.46 7.07 -4.18
N ASP A 26 7.54 7.85 -4.22
CA ASP A 26 7.45 9.30 -4.05
C ASP A 26 7.08 9.96 -5.36
N SER A 27 5.80 10.31 -5.50
CA SER A 27 5.29 11.05 -6.64
C SER A 27 4.43 12.24 -6.18
N PRO A 28 4.83 13.49 -6.49
CA PRO A 28 4.03 14.67 -6.17
C PRO A 28 2.78 14.78 -7.06
N PHE A 29 2.72 14.01 -8.15
CA PHE A 29 1.56 13.93 -9.03
C PHE A 29 1.20 12.46 -9.24
N THR A 30 0.15 12.04 -8.54
CA THR A 30 -0.21 10.64 -8.41
C THR A 30 -1.49 10.34 -9.19
N MET A 31 -1.49 9.22 -9.90
CA MET A 31 -2.55 8.85 -10.83
C MET A 31 -3.42 7.73 -10.28
N LEU A 32 -4.71 7.78 -10.59
CA LEU A 32 -5.61 6.64 -10.50
C LEU A 32 -5.69 6.02 -11.90
N CYS A 33 -5.11 4.84 -12.04
CA CYS A 33 -4.84 4.22 -13.34
C CYS A 33 -5.98 3.35 -13.87
N ASP A 34 -7.01 3.10 -13.07
CA ASP A 34 -8.12 2.20 -13.43
C ASP A 34 -9.35 2.96 -13.94
N ALA A 35 -10.33 2.23 -14.46
CA ALA A 35 -11.60 2.78 -14.91
C ALA A 35 -12.44 3.28 -13.71
N PRO A 36 -13.15 4.41 -13.84
CA PRO A 36 -14.01 4.94 -12.77
C PRO A 36 -15.04 3.93 -12.24
N THR A 37 -15.54 3.04 -13.10
CA THR A 37 -16.51 1.98 -12.70
C THR A 37 -15.89 1.02 -11.69
N ASN A 38 -14.63 0.62 -11.86
CA ASN A 38 -13.96 -0.30 -10.94
C ASN A 38 -13.72 0.35 -9.57
N TYR A 39 -13.41 1.66 -9.55
CA TYR A 39 -13.29 2.40 -8.29
C TYR A 39 -14.62 2.54 -7.54
N GLN A 40 -15.74 2.63 -8.26
CA GLN A 40 -17.07 2.65 -7.64
C GLN A 40 -17.47 1.29 -7.05
N GLU A 41 -17.01 0.20 -7.66
CA GLU A 41 -17.21 -1.16 -7.11
C GLU A 41 -16.33 -1.39 -5.86
N GLU A 42 -15.14 -0.78 -5.82
CA GLU A 42 -14.15 -0.92 -4.73
C GLU A 42 -13.98 0.39 -3.93
N GLN A 43 -15.06 0.85 -3.30
CA GLN A 43 -15.08 2.15 -2.64
C GLN A 43 -14.09 2.24 -1.46
N GLU A 44 -13.92 1.17 -0.68
CA GLU A 44 -13.01 1.17 0.48
C GLU A 44 -11.55 1.42 0.08
N CYS A 45 -11.09 0.74 -0.97
CA CYS A 45 -9.76 0.96 -1.55
C CYS A 45 -9.62 2.37 -2.13
N THR A 46 -10.67 2.87 -2.79
CA THR A 46 -10.68 4.20 -3.39
C THR A 46 -10.59 5.29 -2.33
N ASP A 47 -11.36 5.18 -1.25
CA ASP A 47 -11.35 6.13 -0.14
C ASP A 47 -9.98 6.16 0.54
N PHE A 48 -9.32 5.00 0.68
CA PHE A 48 -7.95 4.94 1.17
C PHE A 48 -6.98 5.69 0.26
N ILE A 49 -6.99 5.44 -1.06
CA ILE A 49 -6.11 6.13 -2.02
C ILE A 49 -6.33 7.65 -1.96
N VAL A 50 -7.58 8.11 -1.89
CA VAL A 50 -7.93 9.53 -1.83
C VAL A 50 -7.50 10.17 -0.51
N SER A 51 -7.47 9.40 0.59
CA SER A 51 -7.03 9.88 1.91
C SER A 51 -5.53 10.12 2.01
N ILE A 52 -4.72 9.58 1.07
CA ILE A 52 -3.26 9.72 1.09
C ILE A 52 -2.88 11.11 0.57
N PRO A 53 -2.14 11.91 1.36
CA PRO A 53 -1.67 13.21 0.92
C PRO A 53 -0.51 13.06 -0.07
N VAL A 54 -0.49 13.92 -1.08
CA VAL A 54 0.59 13.97 -2.10
C VAL A 54 1.83 14.69 -1.60
N GLU A 55 1.68 15.62 -0.65
CA GLU A 55 2.76 16.29 0.04
C GLU A 55 2.90 15.67 1.44
N CYS A 56 4.12 15.35 1.83
CA CYS A 56 4.42 14.77 3.14
C CYS A 56 5.54 15.56 3.78
N ASP A 57 5.37 15.91 5.06
CA ASP A 57 6.37 16.65 5.83
C ASP A 57 7.63 15.81 6.07
N GLU A 58 7.44 14.51 6.27
CA GLU A 58 8.50 13.61 6.68
C GLU A 58 8.31 12.22 6.09
N THR A 59 9.39 11.66 5.57
CA THR A 59 9.44 10.27 5.08
C THR A 59 10.54 9.51 5.83
N ARG A 60 10.18 8.35 6.38
CA ARG A 60 11.07 7.45 7.10
C ARG A 60 11.02 6.06 6.48
N ILE A 61 12.17 5.49 6.15
CA ILE A 61 12.27 4.09 5.76
C ILE A 61 12.44 3.27 7.04
N LEU A 62 11.44 2.45 7.38
CA LEU A 62 11.46 1.65 8.61
C LEU A 62 12.32 0.41 8.45
N GLN A 63 12.13 -0.30 7.33
CA GLN A 63 12.85 -1.53 7.00
C GLN A 63 12.95 -1.63 5.48
N GLY A 64 14.00 -2.29 4.99
CA GLY A 64 14.08 -2.62 3.58
C GLY A 64 15.36 -3.34 3.21
N GLU A 65 15.25 -4.21 2.22
CA GLU A 65 16.38 -4.90 1.60
C GLU A 65 16.23 -4.82 0.08
N LEU A 66 17.30 -4.39 -0.59
CA LEU A 66 17.31 -4.16 -2.03
C LEU A 66 16.88 -5.42 -2.80
N GLY A 67 15.84 -5.29 -3.62
CA GLY A 67 15.30 -6.38 -4.43
C GLY A 67 14.43 -7.38 -3.66
N LYS A 68 14.22 -7.18 -2.36
CA LYS A 68 13.36 -8.06 -1.55
C LYS A 68 12.14 -7.35 -0.99
N TYR A 69 12.31 -6.31 -0.19
CA TYR A 69 11.17 -5.63 0.42
C TYR A 69 11.53 -4.22 0.86
N ILE A 70 10.52 -3.39 1.06
CA ILE A 70 10.64 -2.04 1.60
C ILE A 70 9.39 -1.70 2.41
N VAL A 71 9.60 -1.05 3.56
CA VAL A 71 8.55 -0.48 4.38
C VAL A 71 8.86 0.98 4.62
N THR A 72 7.97 1.83 4.12
CA THR A 72 8.08 3.28 4.21
C THR A 72 6.94 3.81 5.08
N ALA A 73 7.29 4.70 6.00
CA ALA A 73 6.34 5.50 6.76
C ALA A 73 6.44 6.96 6.31
N ARG A 74 5.31 7.59 6.04
CA ARG A 74 5.19 9.01 5.72
C ARG A 74 4.35 9.69 6.77
N ARG A 75 4.73 10.91 7.14
CA ARG A 75 3.94 11.78 8.00
C ARG A 75 3.43 12.96 7.19
N ASN A 76 2.17 13.27 7.39
CA ASN A 76 1.58 14.53 6.99
C ASN A 76 0.89 15.13 8.22
N GLU A 77 1.38 16.27 8.68
CA GLU A 77 0.95 16.91 9.91
C GLU A 77 1.05 15.94 11.12
N THR A 78 -0.09 15.45 11.59
CA THR A 78 -0.25 14.52 12.72
C THR A 78 -0.48 13.07 12.29
N ASP A 79 -0.81 12.84 11.02
CA ASP A 79 -1.21 11.54 10.50
C ASP A 79 -0.02 10.80 9.89
N TRP A 80 -0.01 9.48 10.11
CA TRP A 80 1.04 8.59 9.63
C TRP A 80 0.47 7.55 8.66
N TYR A 81 1.14 7.43 7.51
CA TYR A 81 0.80 6.51 6.44
C TYR A 81 1.94 5.52 6.27
N LEU A 82 1.64 4.22 6.30
CA LEU A 82 2.64 3.17 6.14
C LEU A 82 2.33 2.32 4.91
N GLY A 83 3.36 2.09 4.10
CA GLY A 83 3.29 1.22 2.93
C GLY A 83 4.41 0.20 2.94
N GLY A 84 4.07 -1.07 2.76
CA GLY A 84 5.01 -2.17 2.63
C GLY A 84 4.88 -2.83 1.27
N LEU A 85 6.00 -3.06 0.60
CA LEU A 85 6.08 -3.86 -0.62
C LEU A 85 7.07 -5.00 -0.41
N THR A 86 6.71 -6.20 -0.84
CA THR A 86 7.60 -7.37 -0.91
C THR A 86 7.78 -7.82 -2.37
N ASN A 87 8.74 -8.71 -2.58
CA ASN A 87 8.98 -9.39 -3.84
C ASN A 87 8.02 -10.60 -3.98
N TRP A 88 8.39 -11.59 -4.79
CA TRP A 88 7.60 -12.80 -4.99
C TRP A 88 7.63 -13.78 -3.80
N ASP A 89 8.45 -13.50 -2.78
CA ASP A 89 8.54 -14.34 -1.59
C ASP A 89 7.59 -13.78 -0.49
N GLU A 90 6.75 -14.66 0.04
CA GLU A 90 5.91 -14.36 1.21
C GLU A 90 6.78 -13.98 2.40
N ARG A 91 6.33 -12.97 3.17
CA ARG A 91 7.14 -12.40 4.25
C ARG A 91 6.28 -11.85 5.37
N ASP A 92 6.61 -12.27 6.59
CA ASP A 92 6.14 -11.64 7.81
C ASP A 92 7.05 -10.46 8.17
N ILE A 93 6.46 -9.32 8.50
CA ILE A 93 7.19 -8.10 8.87
C ILE A 93 6.74 -7.66 10.25
N GLU A 94 7.66 -7.70 11.21
CA GLU A 94 7.45 -7.11 12.52
C GLU A 94 7.82 -5.62 12.49
N LEU A 95 6.83 -4.76 12.73
CA LEU A 95 7.02 -3.32 12.77
C LEU A 95 6.97 -2.79 14.19
N THR A 96 7.87 -1.85 14.47
CA THR A 96 7.84 -1.04 15.69
C THR A 96 7.53 0.40 15.30
N PHE A 97 6.79 1.09 16.16
CA PHE A 97 6.33 2.47 15.90
C PHE A 97 6.97 3.49 16.86
N PRO A 98 8.32 3.56 16.97
CA PRO A 98 8.98 4.46 17.91
C PRO A 98 8.84 5.94 17.54
N PHE A 99 8.29 6.23 16.36
CA PHE A 99 8.10 7.57 15.81
C PHE A 99 6.74 8.19 16.15
N LEU A 100 5.80 7.39 16.66
CA LEU A 100 4.53 7.92 17.16
C LEU A 100 4.75 8.62 18.50
N GLU A 101 3.97 9.66 18.76
CA GLU A 101 4.09 10.43 20.00
C GLU A 101 3.63 9.59 21.20
N GLN A 102 4.43 9.60 22.27
CA GLN A 102 4.12 8.82 23.47
C GLN A 102 2.95 9.45 24.23
N GLY A 103 1.95 8.63 24.57
CA GLY A 103 0.77 9.04 25.32
C GLY A 103 -0.42 9.44 24.47
N GLU A 104 -0.23 9.55 23.15
CA GLU A 104 -1.30 9.84 22.19
C GLU A 104 -2.03 8.57 21.74
N ARG A 105 -3.32 8.72 21.40
CA ARG A 105 -4.15 7.63 20.89
C ARG A 105 -4.38 7.79 19.40
N TYR A 106 -3.85 6.85 18.63
CA TYR A 106 -4.06 6.77 17.19
C TYR A 106 -5.16 5.78 16.86
N THR A 107 -5.93 6.07 15.80
CA THR A 107 -6.84 5.12 15.17
C THR A 107 -6.28 4.82 13.79
N GLY A 108 -6.04 3.54 13.50
CA GLY A 108 -5.45 3.10 12.23
C GLY A 108 -6.40 2.21 11.47
N THR A 109 -6.41 2.38 10.15
CA THR A 109 -6.99 1.43 9.19
C THR A 109 -5.85 0.62 8.60
N LEU A 110 -6.01 -0.71 8.55
CA LEU A 110 -5.00 -1.63 8.05
C LEU A 110 -5.55 -2.38 6.84
N PHE A 111 -4.83 -2.30 5.73
CA PHE A 111 -5.06 -3.12 4.54
C PHE A 111 -3.89 -4.11 4.42
N THR A 112 -4.19 -5.40 4.49
CA THR A 112 -3.20 -6.49 4.40
C THR A 112 -3.68 -7.52 3.41
N ASP A 113 -2.76 -8.23 2.78
CA ASP A 113 -3.12 -9.33 1.90
C ASP A 113 -3.92 -10.41 2.65
N GLY A 114 -5.01 -10.87 2.05
CA GLY A 114 -5.86 -11.93 2.58
C GLY A 114 -5.15 -13.29 2.55
N ILE A 115 -5.73 -14.28 3.25
CA ILE A 115 -5.14 -15.63 3.38
C ILE A 115 -4.96 -16.32 2.03
N ASN A 116 -5.78 -15.99 1.02
CA ASN A 116 -5.70 -16.58 -0.32
C ASN A 116 -5.15 -15.62 -1.37
N ALA A 117 -4.48 -14.54 -0.98
CA ALA A 117 -3.93 -13.55 -1.90
C ALA A 117 -2.91 -14.15 -2.89
N ASP A 118 -2.30 -15.29 -2.55
CA ASP A 118 -1.42 -16.08 -3.42
C ASP A 118 -2.12 -16.61 -4.69
N LYS A 119 -3.44 -16.83 -4.61
CA LYS A 119 -4.28 -17.36 -5.69
C LYS A 119 -5.25 -16.33 -6.23
N GLN A 120 -5.85 -15.55 -5.34
CA GLN A 120 -6.81 -14.50 -5.64
C GLN A 120 -6.22 -13.17 -5.15
N ALA A 121 -5.47 -12.50 -6.02
CA ALA A 121 -4.78 -11.25 -5.73
C ALA A 121 -5.68 -10.09 -5.24
N GLU A 122 -6.99 -10.22 -5.37
CA GLU A 122 -7.99 -9.26 -4.91
C GLU A 122 -8.39 -9.43 -3.44
N ASP A 123 -8.00 -10.54 -2.79
CA ASP A 123 -8.34 -10.86 -1.39
C ASP A 123 -7.51 -10.00 -0.41
N TYR A 124 -8.18 -9.26 0.48
CA TYR A 124 -7.59 -8.40 1.51
C TYR A 124 -8.40 -8.41 2.82
#